data_AF-A0A839HPZ9-F1
#
_entry.id   AF-A0A839HPZ9-F1
#
_cell.length_a   1.000
_cell.length_b   1.000
_cell.length_c   1.000
_cell.angle_alpha   90.00
_cell.angle_beta   90.00
_cell.angle_gamma   90.00
#
_symmetry.space_group_name_H-M   'P 1'
#
loop_
_entity.id
_entity.type
_entity.pdbx_description
1 polymer ?
#
loop_
_entity_poly.entity_id
_entity_poly.type
_entity_poly.pdbx_seq_one_letter_code
_entity_poly.pdbx_strand_id
1 'polypeptide(L)'
;MTGPSLQTEGGLTLVELLVALAVSSLLLGLGAPPWIDHLERRRLEGGLQRLRSELQLLRQDALARQQTLRMGFADSPGLGSCTISHTGAAGACICNPATGGVSCGSGAQALRSQHWPAADRVRLGSNVTSLAVSPLLGTVSPTATLKLSDSRGRELRAVLNVMGRVRSCTAGHPSLPGQPAC
;
A
#
# COMPACT_ATOMS: atom_id res chain seq x y z
N MET A 1 34.47 -57.73 -8.44
CA MET A 1 34.17 -56.74 -7.39
C MET A 1 35.02 -55.50 -7.67
N THR A 2 34.45 -54.54 -8.38
CA THR A 2 35.09 -53.26 -8.73
C THR A 2 34.91 -52.30 -7.56
N GLY A 3 36.01 -51.89 -6.91
CA GLY A 3 35.97 -50.94 -5.80
C GLY A 3 35.62 -49.52 -6.27
N PRO A 4 34.92 -48.72 -5.44
CA PRO A 4 34.59 -47.35 -5.80
C PRO A 4 35.86 -46.48 -5.80
N SER A 5 36.16 -45.85 -6.93
CA SER A 5 37.16 -44.80 -7.03
C SER A 5 36.63 -43.55 -6.30
N LEU A 6 37.20 -43.22 -5.14
CA LEU A 6 36.98 -41.94 -4.49
C LEU A 6 37.63 -40.85 -5.35
N GLN A 7 36.80 -40.08 -6.05
CA GLN A 7 37.24 -38.87 -6.73
C GLN A 7 37.75 -37.89 -5.67
N THR A 8 39.02 -37.52 -5.77
CA THR A 8 39.60 -36.46 -4.94
C THR A 8 39.09 -35.14 -5.52
N GLU A 9 38.14 -34.50 -4.84
CA GLU A 9 37.72 -33.15 -5.24
C GLU A 9 38.92 -32.19 -5.08
N GLY A 10 39.29 -31.52 -6.17
CA GLY A 10 40.38 -30.55 -6.17
C GLY A 10 40.06 -29.37 -5.24
N GLY A 11 41.05 -28.91 -4.47
CA GLY A 11 40.90 -27.73 -3.62
C GLY A 11 40.85 -26.43 -4.42
N LEU A 12 40.04 -25.47 -3.98
CA LEU A 12 39.96 -24.12 -4.54
C LEU A 12 41.29 -23.38 -4.37
N THR A 13 41.78 -22.74 -5.43
CA THR A 13 42.98 -21.90 -5.34
C THR A 13 42.64 -20.52 -4.79
N LEU A 14 43.62 -19.85 -4.15
CA LEU A 14 43.45 -18.46 -3.69
C LEU A 14 43.03 -17.53 -4.84
N VAL A 15 43.60 -17.73 -6.02
CA VAL A 15 43.29 -16.92 -7.22
C VAL A 15 41.83 -17.14 -7.65
N GLU A 16 41.34 -18.38 -7.62
CA GLU A 16 39.96 -18.70 -7.95
C GLU A 16 38.96 -18.05 -6.97
N LEU A 17 39.25 -18.08 -5.67
CA LEU A 17 38.45 -17.37 -4.67
C LEU A 17 38.45 -15.85 -4.90
N LEU A 18 39.59 -15.25 -5.22
CA LEU A 18 39.68 -13.81 -5.51
C LEU A 18 38.90 -13.43 -6.78
N VAL A 19 38.97 -14.25 -7.83
CA VAL A 19 38.19 -14.05 -9.06
C VAL A 19 36.70 -14.21 -8.79
N ALA A 20 36.29 -15.23 -8.04
CA ALA A 20 34.89 -15.44 -7.68
C ALA A 20 34.33 -14.26 -6.85
N LEU A 21 35.10 -13.74 -5.90
CA LEU A 21 34.73 -12.55 -5.12
C LEU A 21 34.65 -11.30 -5.99
N ALA A 22 35.61 -11.09 -6.89
CA ALA A 22 35.60 -9.96 -7.83
C ALA A 22 34.36 -9.98 -8.73
N VAL A 23 34.06 -11.13 -9.34
CA VAL A 23 32.86 -11.30 -10.18
C VAL A 23 31.58 -11.12 -9.35
N SER A 24 31.51 -11.71 -8.15
CA SER A 24 30.33 -11.60 -7.28
C SER A 24 30.06 -10.16 -6.86
N SER A 25 31.09 -9.41 -6.47
CA SER A 25 30.96 -8.00 -6.10
C SER A 25 30.52 -7.12 -7.29
N LEU A 26 31.01 -7.39 -8.50
CA LEU A 26 30.58 -6.71 -9.71
C LEU A 26 29.08 -6.99 -10.00
N LEU A 27 28.66 -8.25 -9.92
CA LEU A 27 27.26 -8.64 -10.14
C LEU A 27 26.32 -8.02 -9.10
N LEU A 28 26.70 -8.00 -7.83
CA LEU A 28 25.92 -7.36 -6.76
C LEU A 28 25.81 -5.84 -6.97
N GLY A 29 26.90 -5.19 -7.41
CA GLY A 29 26.90 -3.76 -7.73
C GLY A 29 25.90 -3.41 -8.85
N LEU A 30 25.79 -4.25 -9.87
CA LEU A 30 24.88 -4.04 -11.00
C LEU A 30 23.41 -4.39 -10.67
N GLY A 31 23.18 -5.35 -9.77
CA GLY A 31 21.83 -5.83 -9.44
C GLY A 31 21.05 -4.96 -8.43
N ALA A 32 21.72 -4.10 -7.65
CA ALA A 32 21.08 -3.35 -6.58
C ALA A 32 20.03 -2.30 -7.05
N PRO A 33 20.27 -1.47 -8.09
CA PRO A 33 19.30 -0.44 -8.49
C PRO A 33 17.95 -0.99 -8.99
N PRO A 34 17.90 -2.02 -9.86
CA PRO A 34 16.65 -2.66 -10.26
C PRO A 34 15.89 -3.25 -9.07
N TRP A 35 16.61 -3.85 -8.10
CA TRP A 35 16.00 -4.42 -6.90
C TRP A 35 15.26 -3.36 -6.07
N ILE A 36 15.87 -2.20 -5.83
CA ILE A 36 15.21 -1.09 -5.11
C ILE A 36 13.96 -0.62 -5.86
N ASP A 37 14.02 -0.52 -7.18
CA ASP A 37 12.87 -0.15 -8.02
C ASP A 37 11.71 -1.15 -7.87
N HIS A 38 12.02 -2.46 -7.88
CA HIS A 38 11.04 -3.51 -7.64
C HIS A 38 10.42 -3.41 -6.25
N LEU A 39 11.19 -3.15 -5.20
CA LEU A 39 10.66 -3.01 -3.84
C LEU A 39 9.68 -1.83 -3.74
N GLU A 40 10.01 -0.70 -4.33
CA GLU A 40 9.14 0.48 -4.29
C GLU A 40 7.82 0.25 -5.06
N ARG A 41 7.85 -0.46 -6.21
CA ARG A 41 6.63 -0.89 -6.91
C ARG A 41 5.78 -1.82 -6.04
N ARG A 42 6.41 -2.80 -5.38
CA ARG A 42 5.73 -3.72 -4.46
C ARG A 42 5.07 -2.99 -3.29
N ARG A 43 5.67 -1.90 -2.79
CA ARG A 43 5.06 -1.06 -1.74
C ARG A 43 3.79 -0.38 -2.23
N LEU A 44 3.78 0.17 -3.44
CA LEU A 44 2.57 0.77 -4.05
C LEU A 44 1.48 -0.28 -4.28
N GLU A 45 1.84 -1.44 -4.83
CA GLU A 45 0.90 -2.56 -5.03
C GLU A 45 0.33 -3.06 -3.70
N GLY A 46 1.18 -3.25 -2.69
CA GLY A 46 0.78 -3.64 -1.34
C GLY A 46 -0.15 -2.61 -0.69
N GLY A 47 0.15 -1.31 -0.84
CA GLY A 47 -0.71 -0.22 -0.40
C GLY A 47 -2.09 -0.26 -1.06
N LEU A 48 -2.16 -0.55 -2.36
CA LEU A 48 -3.42 -0.69 -3.08
C LEU A 48 -4.23 -1.90 -2.58
N GLN A 49 -3.59 -3.05 -2.36
CA GLN A 49 -4.28 -4.22 -1.84
C GLN A 49 -4.80 -4.01 -0.42
N ARG A 50 -4.02 -3.33 0.43
CA ARG A 50 -4.45 -2.92 1.77
C ARG A 50 -5.67 -1.99 1.71
N LEU A 51 -5.65 -1.02 0.81
CA LEU A 51 -6.78 -0.10 0.65
C LEU A 51 -8.04 -0.81 0.16
N ARG A 52 -7.90 -1.78 -0.75
CA ARG A 52 -9.01 -2.61 -1.21
C ARG A 52 -9.60 -3.44 -0.08
N SER A 53 -8.76 -4.06 0.76
CA SER A 53 -9.24 -4.87 1.88
C SER A 53 -9.92 -4.02 2.95
N GLU A 54 -9.40 -2.83 3.25
CA GLU A 54 -10.03 -1.89 4.18
C GLU A 54 -11.40 -1.41 3.69
N LEU A 55 -11.54 -1.09 2.39
CA LEU A 55 -12.82 -0.73 1.80
C LEU A 55 -13.81 -1.90 1.79
N GLN A 56 -13.36 -3.12 1.49
CA GLN A 56 -14.21 -4.31 1.58
C GLN A 56 -14.66 -4.56 3.01
N LEU A 57 -13.76 -4.46 3.98
CA LEU A 57 -14.06 -4.65 5.40
C LEU A 57 -15.06 -3.61 5.89
N LEU A 58 -14.85 -2.32 5.58
CA LEU A 58 -15.80 -1.25 5.91
C LEU A 58 -17.20 -1.57 5.39
N ARG A 59 -17.30 -2.12 4.18
CA ARG A 59 -18.58 -2.50 3.59
C ARG A 59 -19.22 -3.68 4.31
N GLN A 60 -18.44 -4.71 4.62
CA GLN A 60 -18.91 -5.86 5.39
C GLN A 60 -19.39 -5.43 6.78
N ASP A 61 -18.65 -4.55 7.45
CA ASP A 61 -18.99 -4.02 8.76
C ASP A 61 -20.28 -3.19 8.72
N ALA A 62 -20.48 -2.36 7.68
CA ALA A 62 -21.68 -1.54 7.54
C ALA A 62 -22.93 -2.41 7.34
N LEU A 63 -22.82 -3.46 6.51
CA LEU A 63 -23.90 -4.41 6.27
C LEU A 63 -24.19 -5.26 7.51
N ALA A 64 -23.15 -5.78 8.18
CA ALA A 64 -23.29 -6.63 9.35
C ALA A 64 -23.88 -5.88 10.56
N ARG A 65 -23.51 -4.61 10.73
CA ARG A 65 -24.02 -3.75 11.81
C ARG A 65 -25.36 -3.09 11.48
N GLN A 66 -25.82 -3.18 10.22
CA GLN A 66 -26.96 -2.43 9.69
C GLN A 66 -26.89 -0.94 10.04
N GLN A 67 -25.68 -0.39 10.06
CA GLN A 67 -25.40 1.00 10.42
C GLN A 67 -24.53 1.66 9.37
N THR A 68 -24.83 2.91 9.01
CA THR A 68 -23.97 3.71 8.13
C THR A 68 -22.61 3.90 8.78
N LEU A 69 -21.57 3.37 8.14
CA LEU A 69 -20.19 3.60 8.52
C LEU A 69 -19.54 4.57 7.54
N ARG A 70 -18.57 5.34 8.04
CA ARG A 70 -17.78 6.26 7.22
C ARG A 70 -16.32 5.88 7.25
N MET A 71 -15.62 6.21 6.17
CA MET A 71 -14.16 6.20 6.13
C MET A 71 -13.69 7.63 5.86
N GLY A 72 -12.97 8.20 6.83
CA GLY A 72 -12.29 9.47 6.72
C GLY A 72 -10.88 9.30 6.15
N PHE A 73 -10.41 10.31 5.43
CA PHE A 73 -9.07 10.40 4.86
C PHE A 73 -8.41 11.68 5.35
N ALA A 74 -7.20 11.55 5.89
CA ALA A 74 -6.36 12.68 6.27
C ALA A 74 -4.98 12.51 5.63
N ASP A 75 -4.43 13.60 5.11
CA ASP A 75 -3.11 13.63 4.49
C ASP A 75 -2.45 14.94 4.86
N SER A 76 -1.16 14.86 5.21
CA SER A 76 -0.34 16.04 5.48
C SER A 76 0.99 15.91 4.73
N PRO A 77 1.30 16.85 3.82
CA PRO A 77 2.52 16.83 3.03
C PRO A 77 3.76 16.66 3.92
N GLY A 78 4.54 15.61 3.65
CA GLY A 78 5.80 15.33 4.36
C GLY A 78 5.67 14.69 5.75
N LEU A 79 4.47 14.68 6.36
CA LEU A 79 4.25 14.08 7.68
C LEU A 79 3.66 12.67 7.58
N GLY A 80 2.77 12.44 6.61
CA GLY A 80 2.15 11.15 6.39
C GLY A 80 0.69 11.28 5.98
N SER A 81 -0.02 10.17 6.01
CA SER A 81 -1.45 10.11 5.74
C SER A 81 -2.11 9.05 6.62
N CYS A 82 -3.41 9.14 6.83
CA CYS A 82 -4.14 8.09 7.51
C CYS A 82 -5.61 8.02 7.09
N THR A 83 -6.18 6.84 7.30
CA THR A 83 -7.62 6.59 7.18
C THR A 83 -8.19 6.16 8.50
N ILE A 84 -9.49 6.38 8.64
CA ILE A 84 -10.24 5.93 9.80
C ILE A 84 -11.65 5.53 9.39
N SER A 85 -12.02 4.29 9.67
CA SER A 85 -13.41 3.86 9.64
C SER A 85 -14.09 4.13 10.98
N HIS A 86 -15.25 4.78 10.97
CA HIS A 86 -15.95 5.18 12.18
C HIS A 86 -17.47 5.24 12.01
N THR A 87 -18.19 5.27 13.14
CA THR A 87 -19.62 5.60 13.19
C THR A 87 -19.85 7.12 13.22
N GLY A 88 -21.10 7.55 13.01
CA GLY A 88 -21.49 8.96 13.17
C GLY A 88 -21.34 9.82 11.92
N ALA A 89 -21.34 11.14 12.12
CA ALA A 89 -21.28 12.13 11.04
C ALA A 89 -19.87 12.25 10.42
N ALA A 90 -19.77 12.85 9.24
CA ALA A 90 -18.47 13.15 8.63
C ALA A 90 -17.64 14.03 9.58
N GLY A 91 -16.36 13.67 9.78
CA GLY A 91 -15.47 14.39 10.70
C GLY A 91 -15.71 14.14 12.19
N ALA A 92 -16.66 13.26 12.56
CA ALA A 92 -16.88 12.89 13.96
C ALA A 92 -15.69 12.16 14.57
N CYS A 93 -14.89 11.47 13.74
CA CYS A 93 -13.56 11.00 14.11
C CYS A 93 -12.53 11.55 13.14
N ILE A 94 -11.38 11.93 13.67
CA ILE A 94 -10.26 12.48 12.93
C ILE A 94 -9.03 11.64 13.27
N CYS A 95 -8.21 11.38 12.26
CA CYS A 95 -6.90 10.79 12.44
C CYS A 95 -5.82 11.84 12.14
N ASN A 96 -4.80 11.89 12.98
CA ASN A 96 -3.63 12.74 12.79
C ASN A 96 -2.65 12.07 11.82
N PRO A 97 -2.41 12.63 10.62
CA PRO A 97 -1.53 12.02 9.63
C PRO A 97 -0.06 11.96 10.05
N ALA A 98 0.39 12.78 11.00
CA ALA A 98 1.77 12.78 11.48
C ALA A 98 2.03 11.67 12.50
N THR A 99 1.08 11.42 13.42
CA THR A 99 1.26 10.49 14.54
C THR A 99 0.45 9.20 14.43
N GLY A 100 -0.54 9.15 13.53
CA GLY A 100 -1.53 8.07 13.47
C GLY A 100 -2.56 8.12 14.60
N GLY A 101 -2.49 9.12 15.49
CA GLY A 101 -3.40 9.27 16.62
C GLY A 101 -4.84 9.51 16.18
N VAL A 102 -5.78 8.90 16.87
CA VAL A 102 -7.21 8.98 16.56
C VAL A 102 -7.95 9.72 17.68
N SER A 103 -8.81 10.65 17.31
CA SER A 103 -9.74 11.30 18.22
C SER A 103 -11.16 11.22 17.66
N CYS A 104 -12.13 10.93 18.52
CA CYS A 104 -13.55 10.89 18.18
C CYS A 104 -14.35 11.76 19.15
N GLY A 105 -15.29 12.52 18.62
CA GLY A 105 -16.25 13.32 19.39
C GLY A 105 -17.67 12.81 19.24
N SER A 106 -18.60 13.42 19.98
CA SER A 106 -20.06 13.24 19.79
C SER A 106 -20.57 11.78 19.86
N GLY A 107 -19.94 10.93 20.68
CA GLY A 107 -20.32 9.52 20.81
C GLY A 107 -19.98 8.66 19.60
N ALA A 108 -19.25 9.19 18.61
CA ALA A 108 -18.72 8.41 17.51
C ALA A 108 -17.65 7.44 18.00
N GLN A 109 -17.59 6.27 17.37
CA GLN A 109 -16.65 5.22 17.69
C GLN A 109 -15.75 4.96 16.50
N ALA A 110 -14.44 4.96 16.73
CA ALA A 110 -13.47 4.48 15.75
C ALA A 110 -13.53 2.95 15.71
N LEU A 111 -13.74 2.38 14.54
CA LEU A 111 -13.70 0.92 14.36
C LEU A 111 -12.29 0.45 14.00
N ARG A 112 -11.63 1.19 13.11
CA ARG A 112 -10.31 0.86 12.59
C ARG A 112 -9.66 2.12 12.05
N SER A 113 -8.37 2.26 12.28
CA SER A 113 -7.54 3.28 11.66
C SER A 113 -6.34 2.64 10.99
N GLN A 114 -5.88 3.28 9.92
CA GLN A 114 -4.67 2.92 9.25
C GLN A 114 -3.79 4.15 9.09
N HIS A 115 -2.55 4.06 9.57
CA HIS A 115 -1.54 5.09 9.38
C HIS A 115 -0.58 4.70 8.25
N TRP A 116 -0.21 5.68 7.43
CA TRP A 116 0.85 5.61 6.44
C TRP A 116 1.90 6.67 6.80
N PRO A 117 2.90 6.29 7.61
CA PRO A 117 4.01 7.17 7.96
C PRO A 117 4.77 7.63 6.71
N ALA A 118 5.32 8.85 6.74
CA ALA A 118 6.21 9.32 5.67
C ALA A 118 7.42 8.38 5.43
N ALA A 119 7.87 7.66 6.47
CA ALA A 119 8.97 6.71 6.40
C ALA A 119 8.71 5.53 5.44
N ASP A 120 7.45 5.16 5.21
CA ASP A 120 7.07 4.06 4.31
C ASP A 120 7.24 4.43 2.83
N ARG A 121 7.50 5.72 2.54
CA ARG A 121 7.67 6.30 1.19
C ARG A 121 6.48 6.08 0.25
N VAL A 122 5.32 5.77 0.82
CA VAL A 122 4.04 5.72 0.11
C VAL A 122 3.10 6.70 0.79
N ARG A 123 2.53 7.60 0.00
CA ARG A 123 1.57 8.59 0.48
C ARG A 123 0.20 8.29 -0.09
N LEU A 124 -0.81 8.26 0.78
CA LEU A 124 -2.20 8.18 0.38
C LEU A 124 -2.80 9.58 0.31
N GLY A 125 -3.27 9.97 -0.88
CA GLY A 125 -4.12 11.12 -1.09
C GLY A 125 -5.55 10.70 -1.45
N SER A 126 -6.51 11.59 -1.27
CA SER A 126 -7.91 11.40 -1.64
C SER A 126 -8.49 12.69 -2.22
N ASN A 127 -9.42 12.58 -3.16
CA ASN A 127 -10.21 13.72 -3.62
C ASN A 127 -11.38 14.08 -2.68
N VAL A 128 -11.69 13.21 -1.71
CA VAL A 128 -12.75 13.40 -0.72
C VAL A 128 -12.19 13.25 0.69
N THR A 129 -12.69 14.03 1.65
CA THR A 129 -12.28 13.96 3.06
C THR A 129 -12.94 12.79 3.79
N SER A 130 -14.11 12.35 3.33
CA SER A 130 -14.76 11.14 3.83
C SER A 130 -15.68 10.52 2.78
N LEU A 131 -15.93 9.22 2.93
CA LEU A 131 -16.99 8.50 2.25
C LEU A 131 -17.87 7.76 3.25
N ALA A 132 -19.11 7.48 2.87
CA ALA A 132 -20.06 6.71 3.67
C ALA A 132 -20.46 5.43 2.92
N VAL A 133 -20.70 4.37 3.67
CA VAL A 133 -21.25 3.12 3.15
C VAL A 133 -22.68 2.93 3.65
N SER A 134 -23.61 2.69 2.72
CA SER A 134 -25.00 2.39 3.03
C SER A 134 -25.13 1.05 3.77
N PRO A 135 -25.87 0.99 4.89
CA PRO A 135 -26.06 -0.24 5.67
C PRO A 135 -26.94 -1.29 4.99
N LEU A 136 -27.72 -0.88 3.98
CA LEU A 136 -28.68 -1.76 3.30
C LEU A 136 -28.10 -2.32 2.00
N LEU A 137 -27.45 -1.47 1.21
CA LEU A 137 -27.01 -1.81 -0.15
C LEU A 137 -25.49 -1.94 -0.26
N GLY A 138 -24.74 -1.55 0.78
CA GLY A 138 -23.28 -1.51 0.73
C GLY A 138 -22.74 -0.54 -0.32
N THR A 139 -23.55 0.41 -0.80
CA THR A 139 -23.16 1.44 -1.76
C THR A 139 -22.32 2.51 -1.08
N VAL A 140 -21.45 3.16 -1.86
CA VAL A 140 -20.51 4.17 -1.40
C VAL A 140 -20.96 5.55 -1.88
N SER A 141 -20.97 6.54 -1.00
CA SER A 141 -21.21 7.94 -1.37
C SER A 141 -20.39 8.91 -0.49
N PRO A 142 -19.73 9.92 -1.08
CA PRO A 142 -19.50 10.11 -2.52
C PRO A 142 -18.54 9.06 -3.11
N THR A 143 -18.45 8.98 -4.43
CA THR A 143 -17.38 8.23 -5.11
C THR A 143 -16.03 8.86 -4.84
N ALA A 144 -14.99 8.05 -4.68
CA ALA A 144 -13.66 8.51 -4.32
C ALA A 144 -12.61 8.06 -5.35
N THR A 145 -11.60 8.90 -5.56
CA THR A 145 -10.35 8.54 -6.22
C THR A 145 -9.23 8.70 -5.22
N LEU A 146 -8.65 7.58 -4.82
CA LEU A 146 -7.58 7.49 -3.85
C LEU A 146 -6.27 7.35 -4.61
N LYS A 147 -5.27 8.15 -4.27
CA LYS A 147 -3.98 8.22 -4.96
C LYS A 147 -2.90 7.67 -4.05
N LEU A 148 -2.17 6.68 -4.52
CA LEU A 148 -0.96 6.17 -3.88
C LEU A 148 0.23 6.66 -4.69
N SER A 149 1.05 7.52 -4.09
CA SER A 149 2.24 8.07 -4.72
C SER A 149 3.50 7.71 -3.95
N ASP A 150 4.59 7.51 -4.66
CA ASP A 150 5.92 7.34 -4.05
C ASP A 150 6.80 8.58 -4.21
N SER A 151 8.01 8.53 -3.62
CA SER A 151 9.00 9.60 -3.74
C SER A 151 9.62 9.76 -5.13
N ARG A 152 9.42 8.81 -6.05
CA ARG A 152 9.95 8.84 -7.43
C ARG A 152 8.94 9.41 -8.44
N GLY A 153 7.74 9.79 -8.01
CA GLY A 153 6.69 10.35 -8.87
C GLY A 153 5.79 9.31 -9.52
N ARG A 154 5.91 8.02 -9.16
CA ARG A 154 4.94 7.00 -9.60
C ARG A 154 3.64 7.20 -8.86
N GLU A 155 2.54 7.06 -9.58
CA GLU A 155 1.19 7.22 -9.04
C GLU A 155 0.29 6.06 -9.47
N LEU A 156 -0.36 5.45 -8.48
CA LEU A 156 -1.37 4.42 -8.62
C LEU A 156 -2.68 4.93 -8.05
N ARG A 157 -3.73 5.00 -8.88
CA ARG A 157 -5.06 5.46 -8.49
C ARG A 157 -5.97 4.28 -8.23
N ALA A 158 -6.72 4.35 -7.14
CA ALA A 158 -7.85 3.49 -6.84
C ALA A 158 -9.13 4.31 -7.01
N VAL A 159 -9.89 4.04 -8.07
CA VAL A 159 -11.16 4.74 -8.35
C VAL A 159 -12.30 3.86 -7.86
N LEU A 160 -13.05 4.39 -6.90
CA LEU A 160 -14.17 3.74 -6.23
C LEU A 160 -15.48 4.26 -6.78
N ASN A 161 -16.31 3.37 -7.33
CA ASN A 161 -17.63 3.73 -7.82
C ASN A 161 -18.71 3.64 -6.72
N VAL A 162 -19.95 4.05 -7.06
CA VAL A 162 -21.09 4.03 -6.14
C VAL A 162 -21.45 2.63 -5.64
N MET A 163 -21.16 1.59 -6.43
CA MET A 163 -21.34 0.19 -6.01
C MET A 163 -20.20 -0.33 -5.14
N GLY A 164 -19.24 0.53 -4.78
CA GLY A 164 -18.06 0.22 -3.97
C GLY A 164 -17.03 -0.70 -4.65
N ARG A 165 -17.06 -0.81 -5.98
CA ARG A 165 -16.04 -1.52 -6.76
C ARG A 165 -14.82 -0.61 -6.93
N VAL A 166 -13.64 -1.13 -6.61
CA VAL A 166 -12.35 -0.44 -6.78
C VAL A 166 -11.73 -0.86 -8.11
N ARG A 167 -11.51 0.08 -9.03
CA ARG A 167 -10.64 -0.11 -10.21
C ARG A 167 -9.28 0.55 -9.95
N SER A 168 -8.19 -0.06 -10.42
CA SER A 168 -6.87 0.57 -10.38
C SER A 168 -6.42 1.05 -11.76
N CYS A 169 -5.70 2.16 -11.80
CA CYS A 169 -5.01 2.65 -12.99
C CYS A 169 -3.77 3.47 -12.57
N THR A 170 -2.81 3.66 -13.47
CA THR A 170 -1.59 4.45 -13.24
C THR A 170 -1.67 5.79 -13.97
N ALA A 171 -1.21 6.86 -13.33
CA ALA A 171 -1.24 8.22 -13.87
C ALA A 171 0.10 8.98 -13.73
N GLY A 172 1.10 8.36 -13.11
CA GLY A 172 2.42 8.94 -12.87
C GLY A 172 3.50 8.38 -13.79
N HIS A 173 4.66 9.01 -13.79
CA HIS A 173 5.83 8.55 -14.54
C HIS A 173 6.96 8.13 -13.58
N PRO A 174 7.59 6.96 -13.80
CA PRO A 174 7.26 5.96 -14.82
C PRO A 174 5.97 5.19 -14.50
N SER A 175 5.24 4.77 -15.54
CA SER A 175 4.04 3.94 -15.38
C SER A 175 4.35 2.59 -14.74
N LEU A 176 3.43 2.06 -13.93
CA LEU A 176 3.57 0.72 -13.36
C LEU A 176 3.18 -0.35 -14.41
N PRO A 177 4.06 -1.33 -14.72
CA PRO A 177 3.73 -2.49 -15.55
C PRO A 177 2.51 -3.22 -15.02
N GLY A 178 1.65 -3.71 -15.92
CA GLY A 178 0.44 -4.45 -15.56
C GLY A 178 -0.71 -3.59 -15.01
N GLN A 179 -0.56 -2.27 -14.93
CA GLN A 179 -1.65 -1.34 -14.60
C GLN A 179 -2.08 -0.57 -15.86
N PRO A 180 -3.39 -0.44 -16.12
CA PRO A 180 -3.88 0.38 -17.23
C PRO A 180 -3.62 1.87 -16.93
N ALA A 181 -3.45 2.67 -17.97
CA ALA A 181 -3.41 4.13 -17.82
C ALA A 181 -4.77 4.65 -17.32
N CYS A 182 -4.72 5.68 -16.48
CA CYS A 182 -5.87 6.56 -16.24
C CYS A 182 -5.97 7.57 -17.40
#